data_AF-A0A973S8P6-F1
#
_entry.id   AF-A0A973S8P6-F1
#
_cell.length_a   1.000
_cell.length_b   1.000
_cell.length_c   1.000
_cell.angle_alpha   90.00
_cell.angle_beta   90.00
_cell.angle_gamma   90.00
#
_symmetry.space_group_name_H-M   'P 1'
#
loop_
_entity.id
_entity.type
_entity.pdbx_description
1 polymer ?
#
loop_
_entity_poly.entity_id
_entity_poly.type
_entity_poly.pdbx_seq_one_letter_code
_entity_poly.pdbx_strand_id
1 'polypeptide(L)'
;MGSAGPHLQIVREIDAECLLIRLDSAQRCLIEAIANLAGAIDSSCPSKREYACAQLRLSQAILTRRPIFDAVCDFLRGRVVSVQRDAIAELCAADADLVAESARHISEWTNDRIEADWSGYRLESKRMRLSLGNLIELERAVLYPLLIAAAPETRFVPARY
;
A
#
# COMPACT_ATOMS: atom_id res chain seq x y z
N MET A 1 -21.55 -24.88 42.37
CA MET A 1 -20.26 -25.30 41.79
C MET A 1 -20.56 -25.89 40.42
N GLY A 2 -20.15 -25.37 39.26
CA GLY A 2 -19.53 -24.11 38.87
C GLY A 2 -20.02 -23.85 37.43
N SER A 3 -20.44 -22.63 37.15
CA SER A 3 -20.97 -22.21 35.86
C SER A 3 -19.85 -22.15 34.83
N ALA A 4 -19.94 -22.94 33.76
CA ALA A 4 -19.10 -22.79 32.58
C ALA A 4 -19.66 -21.60 31.78
N GLY A 5 -19.12 -20.41 32.02
CA GLY A 5 -19.42 -19.24 31.21
C GLY A 5 -18.97 -19.46 29.77
N PRO A 6 -19.77 -19.06 28.77
CA PRO A 6 -19.35 -19.15 27.38
C PRO A 6 -18.22 -18.14 27.17
N HIS A 7 -17.01 -18.65 26.94
CA HIS A 7 -15.90 -17.90 26.36
C HIS A 7 -16.35 -17.39 24.99
N LEU A 8 -16.90 -16.17 24.95
CA LEU A 8 -17.01 -15.38 23.74
C LEU A 8 -15.58 -15.12 23.25
N GLN A 9 -15.08 -16.00 22.38
CA GLN A 9 -13.98 -15.68 21.50
C GLN A 9 -14.48 -14.54 20.61
N ILE A 10 -14.21 -13.30 21.03
CA ILE A 10 -14.22 -12.15 20.14
C ILE A 10 -13.01 -12.34 19.22
N VAL A 11 -13.13 -13.23 18.24
CA VAL A 11 -12.36 -13.11 17.02
C VAL A 11 -12.81 -11.78 16.46
N ARG A 12 -11.98 -10.74 16.58
CA ARG A 12 -12.23 -9.47 15.90
C ARG A 12 -12.26 -9.80 14.41
N GLU A 13 -13.47 -9.98 13.89
CA GLU A 13 -13.70 -10.13 12.46
C GLU A 13 -13.09 -8.88 11.82
N ILE A 14 -12.19 -9.09 10.87
CA ILE A 14 -11.62 -7.98 10.10
C ILE A 14 -12.79 -7.41 9.29
N ASP A 15 -13.21 -6.21 9.67
CA ASP A 15 -14.28 -5.47 9.02
C ASP A 15 -13.72 -4.61 7.86
N ALA A 16 -14.54 -4.40 6.84
CA ALA A 16 -14.22 -3.64 5.64
C ALA A 16 -13.84 -2.18 5.96
N GLU A 17 -14.49 -1.55 6.95
CA GLU A 17 -14.17 -0.18 7.38
C GLU A 17 -12.76 -0.13 8.00
N CYS A 18 -12.44 -1.08 8.89
CA CYS A 18 -11.09 -1.21 9.44
C CYS A 18 -10.02 -1.42 8.34
N LEU A 19 -10.30 -2.26 7.35
CA LEU A 19 -9.38 -2.48 6.22
C LEU A 19 -9.20 -1.22 5.37
N LEU A 20 -10.29 -0.49 5.08
CA LEU A 20 -10.23 0.75 4.33
C LEU A 20 -9.38 1.81 5.03
N ILE A 21 -9.58 2.00 6.34
CA ILE A 21 -8.77 2.93 7.15
C ILE A 21 -7.29 2.55 7.12
N ARG A 22 -6.98 1.26 7.25
CA ARG A 22 -5.60 0.76 7.22
C ARG A 22 -4.94 0.94 5.86
N LEU A 23 -5.66 0.63 4.79
CA LEU A 23 -5.17 0.80 3.43
C LEU A 23 -4.90 2.28 3.12
N ASP A 24 -5.84 3.17 3.48
CA ASP A 24 -5.70 4.61 3.29
C ASP A 24 -4.52 5.19 4.06
N SER A 25 -4.35 4.79 5.32
CA SER A 25 -3.20 5.20 6.13
C SER A 25 -1.88 4.74 5.50
N ALA A 26 -1.80 3.47 5.06
CA ALA A 26 -0.59 2.94 4.42
C ALA A 26 -0.27 3.65 3.10
N GLN A 27 -1.28 3.94 2.28
CA GLN A 27 -1.11 4.70 1.03
C GLN A 27 -0.64 6.13 1.30
N ARG A 28 -1.17 6.82 2.32
CA ARG A 28 -0.70 8.16 2.70
C ARG A 28 0.78 8.15 3.10
N CYS A 29 1.19 7.19 3.94
CA CYS A 29 2.60 7.02 4.29
C CYS A 29 3.47 6.74 3.06
N LEU A 30 2.98 5.95 2.10
CA LEU A 30 3.70 5.67 0.87
C LEU A 30 3.84 6.90 -0.02
N ILE A 31 2.77 7.68 -0.19
CA ILE A 31 2.78 8.96 -0.92
C ILE A 31 3.78 9.94 -0.30
N GLU A 32 3.78 10.08 1.02
CA GLU A 32 4.72 10.93 1.73
C GLU A 32 6.17 10.46 1.52
N ALA A 33 6.43 9.16 1.59
CA ALA A 33 7.76 8.62 1.37
C ALA A 33 8.25 8.82 -0.08
N ILE A 34 7.36 8.70 -1.07
CA ILE A 34 7.65 9.00 -2.48
C ILE A 34 8.04 10.47 -2.64
N ALA A 35 7.27 11.38 -2.03
CA ALA A 35 7.53 12.83 -2.08
C ALA A 35 8.87 13.19 -1.41
N ASN A 36 9.14 12.60 -0.24
CA ASN A 36 10.42 12.79 0.48
C ASN A 36 11.62 12.32 -0.35
N LEU A 37 11.51 11.15 -1.01
CA LEU A 37 12.55 10.66 -1.89
C LEU A 37 12.74 11.57 -3.12
N ALA A 38 11.65 12.04 -3.73
CA ALA A 38 11.73 13.00 -4.83
C ALA A 38 12.46 14.28 -4.40
N GLY A 39 12.09 14.87 -3.26
CA GLY A 39 12.74 16.06 -2.73
C GLY A 39 14.23 15.86 -2.44
N ALA A 40 14.61 14.72 -1.87
CA ALA A 40 16.02 14.39 -1.63
C ALA A 40 16.79 14.26 -2.96
N ILE A 41 16.24 13.59 -3.96
CA ILE A 41 16.92 13.30 -5.23
C ILE A 41 17.00 14.53 -6.16
N ASP A 42 16.02 15.43 -6.08
CA ASP A 42 15.95 16.62 -6.94
C ASP A 42 16.65 17.85 -6.33
N SER A 43 17.14 17.75 -5.09
CA SER A 43 18.01 18.75 -4.47
C SER A 43 19.32 18.88 -5.23
N SER A 44 19.84 20.11 -5.34
CA SER A 44 21.09 20.44 -6.02
C SER A 44 22.34 19.97 -5.27
N CYS A 45 22.22 19.58 -4.00
CA CYS A 45 23.30 18.97 -3.22
C CYS A 45 22.72 18.07 -2.11
N PRO A 46 22.24 16.85 -2.43
CA PRO A 46 21.71 15.96 -1.42
C PRO A 46 22.81 15.44 -0.52
N SER A 47 22.64 15.52 0.80
CA SER A 47 23.51 14.77 1.67
C SER A 47 23.24 13.27 1.49
N LYS A 48 24.30 12.45 1.46
CA LYS A 48 24.18 10.97 1.41
C LYS A 48 23.23 10.44 2.48
N ARG A 49 23.19 11.11 3.64
CA ARG A 49 22.31 10.80 4.77
C ARG A 49 20.84 11.06 4.46
N GLU A 50 20.48 12.25 3.94
CA GLU A 50 19.08 12.58 3.61
C GLU A 50 18.52 11.61 2.58
N TYR A 51 19.31 11.32 1.55
CA TYR A 51 18.99 10.36 0.53
C TYR A 51 18.75 8.94 1.10
N ALA A 52 19.71 8.41 1.86
CA ALA A 52 19.60 7.08 2.45
C ALA A 52 18.41 6.98 3.42
N CYS A 53 18.15 8.04 4.21
CA CYS A 53 16.97 8.11 5.06
C CYS A 53 15.67 8.10 4.25
N ALA A 54 15.60 8.81 3.13
CA ALA A 54 14.42 8.83 2.28
C ALA A 54 14.17 7.47 1.61
N GLN A 55 15.21 6.79 1.13
CA GLN A 55 15.10 5.43 0.59
C GLN A 55 14.63 4.41 1.64
N LEU A 56 15.17 4.49 2.86
CA LEU A 56 14.77 3.61 3.95
C LEU A 56 13.28 3.80 4.28
N ARG A 57 12.82 5.05 4.37
CA ARG A 57 11.40 5.36 4.62
C ARG A 57 10.49 4.84 3.51
N LEU A 58 10.90 4.98 2.25
CA LEU A 58 10.14 4.42 1.12
C LEU A 58 10.04 2.90 1.22
N SER A 59 11.17 2.23 1.49
CA SER A 59 11.21 0.77 1.65
C SER A 59 10.32 0.30 2.79
N GLN A 60 10.35 0.99 3.93
CA GLN A 60 9.48 0.70 5.08
C GLN A 60 7.99 0.91 4.76
N ALA A 61 7.64 1.98 4.03
CA ALA A 61 6.26 2.23 3.63
C ALA A 61 5.73 1.15 2.69
N ILE A 62 6.54 0.69 1.72
CA ILE A 62 6.19 -0.42 0.83
C ILE A 62 5.97 -1.71 1.63
N LEU A 63 6.90 -2.04 2.53
CA LEU A 63 6.80 -3.24 3.39
C LEU A 63 5.60 -3.18 4.33
N THR A 64 5.20 -1.99 4.79
CA THR A 64 4.03 -1.81 5.66
C THR A 64 2.72 -1.94 4.89
N ARG A 65 2.67 -1.42 3.65
CA ARG A 65 1.47 -1.51 2.79
C ARG A 65 1.16 -2.96 2.42
N ARG A 66 2.17 -3.76 2.08
CA ARG A 66 1.98 -5.09 1.49
C ARG A 66 1.08 -6.05 2.28
N PRO A 67 1.30 -6.32 3.57
CA PRO A 67 0.41 -7.21 4.32
C PRO A 67 -1.02 -6.66 4.47
N ILE A 68 -1.21 -5.33 4.35
CA ILE A 68 -2.55 -4.71 4.35
C ILE A 68 -3.22 -4.95 3.01
N PHE A 69 -2.50 -4.75 1.90
CA PHE A 69 -2.97 -5.05 0.55
C PHE A 69 -3.39 -6.53 0.41
N ASP A 70 -2.56 -7.45 0.88
CA ASP A 70 -2.84 -8.89 0.87
C ASP A 70 -4.11 -9.20 1.67
N ALA A 71 -4.26 -8.62 2.87
CA ALA A 71 -5.45 -8.80 3.71
C ALA A 71 -6.73 -8.25 3.05
N VAL A 72 -6.64 -7.13 2.32
CA VAL A 72 -7.77 -6.59 1.55
C VAL A 72 -8.16 -7.53 0.42
N CYS A 73 -7.19 -8.01 -0.36
CA CYS A 73 -7.45 -8.94 -1.46
C CYS A 73 -8.06 -10.26 -0.96
N ASP A 74 -7.54 -10.78 0.15
CA ASP A 74 -8.07 -11.98 0.80
C ASP A 74 -9.50 -11.77 1.30
N PHE A 75 -9.79 -10.61 1.91
CA PHE A 75 -11.13 -10.25 2.34
C PHE A 75 -12.11 -10.19 1.15
N LEU A 76 -11.70 -9.65 0.01
CA LEU A 76 -12.59 -9.48 -1.14
C LEU A 76 -12.78 -10.76 -1.98
N ARG A 77 -11.86 -11.74 -1.92
CA ARG A 77 -11.83 -12.94 -2.79
C ARG A 77 -13.15 -13.72 -2.88
N GLY A 78 -13.95 -13.72 -1.81
CA GLY A 78 -15.27 -14.39 -1.75
C GLY A 78 -16.48 -13.46 -1.71
N ARG A 79 -16.28 -12.13 -1.78
CA ARG A 79 -17.31 -11.12 -1.52
C ARG A 79 -17.68 -10.28 -2.75
N VAL A 80 -17.04 -10.54 -3.90
CA VAL A 80 -17.15 -9.72 -5.10
C VAL A 80 -17.54 -10.56 -6.32
N VAL A 81 -18.15 -9.92 -7.32
CA VAL A 81 -18.59 -10.60 -8.55
C VAL A 81 -17.42 -10.87 -9.50
N SER A 82 -17.63 -11.66 -10.55
CA SER A 82 -16.54 -12.11 -11.44
C SER A 82 -15.71 -10.95 -12.01
N VAL A 83 -16.35 -9.92 -12.56
CA VAL A 83 -15.65 -8.74 -13.14
C VAL A 83 -14.78 -8.03 -12.11
N GLN A 84 -15.22 -7.96 -10.86
CA GLN A 84 -14.46 -7.35 -9.77
C GLN A 84 -13.28 -8.24 -9.35
N ARG A 85 -13.44 -9.57 -9.40
CA ARG A 85 -12.33 -10.51 -9.14
C ARG A 85 -11.24 -10.38 -10.20
N ASP A 86 -11.61 -10.22 -11.46
CA ASP A 86 -10.66 -10.05 -12.56
C ASP A 86 -9.85 -8.75 -12.37
N ALA A 87 -10.52 -7.65 -12.00
CA ALA A 87 -9.84 -6.39 -11.67
C ALA A 87 -8.89 -6.50 -10.46
N ILE A 88 -9.27 -7.26 -9.42
CA ILE A 88 -8.37 -7.55 -8.28
C ILE A 88 -7.18 -8.40 -8.73
N ALA A 89 -7.39 -9.38 -9.62
CA ALA A 89 -6.31 -10.22 -10.12
C ALA A 89 -5.28 -9.42 -10.94
N GLU A 90 -5.75 -8.51 -11.80
CA GLU A 90 -4.89 -7.57 -12.54
C GLU A 90 -4.10 -6.67 -11.58
N LEU A 91 -4.75 -6.17 -10.53
CA LEU A 91 -4.09 -5.36 -9.50
C LEU A 91 -3.02 -6.15 -8.74
N CYS A 92 -3.29 -7.41 -8.37
CA CYS A 92 -2.30 -8.29 -7.75
C CYS A 92 -1.10 -8.56 -8.67
N ALA A 93 -1.33 -8.69 -9.98
CA ALA A 93 -0.24 -8.83 -10.94
C ALA A 93 0.61 -7.56 -11.01
N ALA A 94 -0.02 -6.38 -11.07
CA ALA A 94 0.69 -5.09 -11.06
C ALA A 94 1.51 -4.87 -9.77
N ASP A 95 0.99 -5.31 -8.61
CA ASP A 95 1.73 -5.29 -7.34
C ASP A 95 2.97 -6.20 -7.39
N ALA A 96 2.83 -7.41 -7.92
CA ALA A 96 3.94 -8.35 -8.06
C ALA A 96 5.04 -7.83 -8.99
N ASP A 97 4.66 -7.21 -10.11
CA ASP A 97 5.59 -6.57 -11.04
C ASP A 97 6.35 -5.42 -10.37
N LEU A 98 5.66 -4.57 -9.59
CA LEU A 98 6.29 -3.48 -8.85
C LEU A 98 7.29 -4.00 -7.80
N VAL A 99 6.97 -5.11 -7.13
CA VAL A 99 7.86 -5.75 -6.17
C VAL A 99 9.13 -6.26 -6.85
N ALA A 100 8.99 -6.92 -8.00
CA ALA A 100 10.13 -7.40 -8.77
C ALA A 100 11.00 -6.22 -9.24
N GLU A 101 10.37 -5.17 -9.74
CA GLU A 101 11.04 -3.93 -10.16
C GLU A 101 11.76 -3.25 -8.99
N SER A 102 11.14 -3.22 -7.80
CA SER A 102 11.74 -2.64 -6.59
C SER A 102 12.97 -3.44 -6.15
N ALA A 103 12.89 -4.77 -6.15
CA ALA A 103 14.01 -5.63 -5.82
C ALA A 103 15.17 -5.45 -6.81
N ARG A 104 14.85 -5.37 -8.12
CA ARG A 104 15.83 -5.08 -9.18
C ARG A 104 16.52 -3.74 -8.93
N HIS A 105 15.74 -2.68 -8.69
CA HIS A 105 16.26 -1.33 -8.43
C HIS A 105 17.23 -1.29 -7.24
N ILE A 106 16.88 -1.95 -6.13
CA ILE A 106 17.73 -2.03 -4.94
C ILE A 106 19.03 -2.82 -5.23
N SER A 107 18.93 -3.92 -5.97
CA SER A 107 20.11 -4.73 -6.33
C SER A 107 21.04 -4.03 -7.31
N GLU A 108 20.48 -3.20 -8.20
CA GLU A 108 21.21 -2.55 -9.27
C GLU A 108 21.96 -1.31 -8.77
N TRP A 109 21.32 -0.50 -7.92
CA TRP A 109 21.81 0.80 -7.49
C TRP A 109 22.47 0.73 -6.11
N THR A 110 23.71 0.24 -6.08
CA THR A 110 24.59 0.33 -4.91
C THR A 110 25.08 1.77 -4.69
N ASN A 111 25.53 2.10 -3.48
CA ASN A 111 26.08 3.44 -3.18
C ASN A 111 27.19 3.83 -4.18
N ASP A 112 28.12 2.92 -4.47
CA ASP A 112 29.21 3.17 -5.42
C ASP A 112 28.69 3.49 -6.83
N ARG A 113 27.65 2.76 -7.29
CA ARG A 113 27.06 2.99 -8.61
C ARG A 113 26.25 4.29 -8.66
N ILE A 114 25.56 4.62 -7.58
CA ILE A 114 24.84 5.89 -7.44
C ILE A 114 25.81 7.08 -7.48
N GLU A 115 26.96 6.95 -6.82
CA GLU A 115 28.03 7.96 -6.85
C GLU A 115 28.67 8.08 -8.24
N ALA A 116 28.84 6.97 -8.95
CA ALA A 116 29.38 6.94 -10.30
C ALA A 116 28.39 7.45 -11.39
N ASP A 117 27.09 7.21 -11.22
CA ASP A 117 26.04 7.61 -12.17
C ASP A 117 24.79 8.14 -11.45
N TRP A 118 24.94 9.34 -10.89
CA TRP A 118 23.82 10.04 -10.24
C TRP A 118 22.68 10.32 -11.21
N SER A 119 22.98 10.72 -12.46
CA SER A 119 21.96 11.02 -13.48
C SER A 119 21.07 9.83 -13.83
N GLY A 120 21.67 8.66 -14.05
CA GLY A 120 20.96 7.43 -14.32
C GLY A 120 20.12 7.01 -13.12
N TYR A 121 20.69 7.12 -11.91
CA TYR A 121 19.94 6.85 -10.69
C TYR A 121 18.70 7.75 -10.56
N ARG A 122 18.83 9.06 -10.79
CA ARG A 122 17.71 10.01 -10.75
C ARG A 122 16.60 9.61 -11.72
N LEU A 123 16.97 9.21 -12.94
CA LEU A 123 16.03 8.81 -13.98
C LEU A 123 15.27 7.53 -13.60
N GLU A 124 15.98 6.48 -13.21
CA GLU A 124 15.35 5.20 -12.82
C GLU A 124 14.52 5.36 -11.55
N SER A 125 15.01 6.11 -10.56
CA SER A 125 14.25 6.40 -9.34
C SER A 125 12.97 7.18 -9.65
N LYS A 126 13.00 8.11 -10.62
CA LYS A 126 11.78 8.81 -11.08
C LYS A 126 10.77 7.83 -11.69
N ARG A 127 11.22 6.88 -12.52
CA ARG A 127 10.34 5.84 -13.10
C ARG A 127 9.70 4.99 -12.02
N MET A 128 10.50 4.50 -11.06
CA MET A 128 10.00 3.75 -9.91
C MET A 128 8.90 4.50 -9.15
N ARG A 129 9.14 5.78 -8.85
CA ARG A 129 8.15 6.63 -8.14
C ARG A 129 6.87 6.82 -8.95
N LEU A 130 6.96 6.96 -10.27
CA LEU A 130 5.78 7.04 -11.14
C LEU A 130 4.99 5.72 -11.14
N SER A 131 5.66 4.58 -11.23
CA SER A 131 5.01 3.26 -11.15
C SER A 131 4.30 3.05 -9.81
N LEU A 132 4.93 3.44 -8.70
CA LEU A 132 4.31 3.44 -7.37
C LEU A 132 3.06 4.33 -7.31
N GLY A 133 3.12 5.54 -7.85
CA GLY A 133 1.98 6.46 -7.91
C GLY A 133 0.82 5.87 -8.71
N ASN A 134 1.10 5.28 -9.87
CA ASN A 134 0.09 4.63 -10.70
C ASN A 134 -0.56 3.44 -9.98
N LEU A 135 0.22 2.64 -9.24
CA LEU A 135 -0.33 1.53 -8.46
C LEU A 135 -1.27 2.03 -7.35
N ILE A 136 -0.90 3.09 -6.63
CA ILE A 136 -1.76 3.68 -5.59
C ILE A 136 -3.11 4.14 -6.17
N GLU A 137 -3.10 4.80 -7.32
CA GLU A 137 -4.33 5.24 -7.97
C GLU A 137 -5.18 4.06 -8.47
N LEU A 138 -4.54 2.99 -8.97
CA LEU A 138 -5.24 1.77 -9.34
C LEU A 138 -5.85 1.06 -8.12
N GLU A 139 -5.11 0.95 -7.02
CA GLU A 139 -5.61 0.41 -5.74
C GLU A 139 -6.83 1.21 -5.26
N ARG A 140 -6.78 2.53 -5.34
CA ARG A 140 -7.93 3.39 -4.98
C ARG A 140 -9.12 3.15 -5.89
N ALA A 141 -8.91 3.12 -7.20
CA ALA A 141 -9.99 2.91 -8.16
C ALA A 141 -10.67 1.55 -8.02
N VAL A 142 -9.91 0.50 -7.67
CA VAL A 142 -10.41 -0.88 -7.59
C VAL A 142 -10.89 -1.22 -6.17
N LEU A 143 -10.06 -1.02 -5.14
CA LEU A 143 -10.30 -1.58 -3.80
C LEU A 143 -11.23 -0.71 -2.96
N TYR A 144 -11.15 0.62 -3.08
CA TYR A 144 -11.94 1.51 -2.21
C TYR A 144 -13.45 1.34 -2.43
N PRO A 145 -13.99 1.35 -3.67
CA PRO A 145 -15.42 1.14 -3.88
C PRO A 145 -15.89 -0.21 -3.35
N LEU A 146 -15.07 -1.25 -3.45
CA LEU A 146 -15.39 -2.61 -2.98
C LEU A 146 -15.41 -2.69 -1.45
N LEU A 147 -14.46 -2.04 -0.77
CA LEU A 147 -14.43 -1.97 0.68
C LEU A 147 -15.60 -1.12 1.22
N ILE A 148 -15.93 0.00 0.57
CA ILE A 148 -17.08 0.83 0.95
C ILE A 148 -18.39 0.06 0.79
N ALA A 149 -18.57 -0.66 -0.32
CA ALA A 149 -19.77 -1.48 -0.54
C ALA A 149 -19.87 -2.68 0.41
N ALA A 150 -18.74 -3.17 0.91
CA ALA A 150 -18.69 -4.28 1.87
C ALA A 150 -18.80 -3.82 3.34
N ALA A 151 -18.69 -2.52 3.62
CA ALA A 151 -18.93 -1.97 4.95
C ALA A 151 -20.42 -2.15 5.29
N PRO A 152 -20.75 -2.59 6.52
CA PRO A 152 -22.15 -2.74 6.90
C PRO A 152 -22.85 -1.39 6.73
N GLU A 153 -23.96 -1.36 5.99
CA GLU A 153 -24.89 -0.22 6.03
C GLU A 153 -25.15 0.05 7.51
N THR A 154 -24.68 1.18 8.02
CA THR A 154 -25.23 1.72 9.25
C THR A 154 -26.69 1.96 8.92
N ARG A 155 -27.55 0.98 9.25
CA ARG A 155 -29.00 1.14 9.25
C ARG A 155 -29.28 2.24 10.25
N PHE A 156 -29.25 3.47 9.76
CA PHE A 156 -29.84 4.60 10.42
C PHE A 156 -31.34 4.29 10.42
N VAL A 157 -31.81 3.67 11.50
CA VAL A 157 -33.23 3.60 11.82
C VAL A 157 -33.55 4.96 12.42
N PRO A 158 -34.18 5.91 11.69
CA PRO A 158 -34.63 7.12 12.34
C PRO A 158 -35.62 6.71 13.42
N ALA A 159 -35.32 7.08 14.67
CA ALA A 159 -36.28 6.97 15.76
C ALA A 159 -37.54 7.74 15.32
N ARG A 160 -38.62 7.00 15.08
CA ARG A 160 -39.94 7.60 14.93
C ARG A 160 -40.34 8.11 16.32
N TYR A 161 -40.21 9.41 16.51
CA TYR A 161 -40.90 10.14 17.57
C TYR A 161 -42.24 10.64 17.02
#